data_AF-A0A8C3RXN4-F1
#
_entry.id   AF-A0A8C3RXN4-F1
#
_cell.length_a   1.000
_cell.length_b   1.000
_cell.length_c   1.000
_cell.angle_alpha   90.00
_cell.angle_beta   90.00
_cell.angle_gamma   90.00
#
_symmetry.space_group_name_H-M   'P 1'
#
loop_
_entity.id
_entity.type
_entity.pdbx_description
1 polymer ?
#
loop_
_entity_poly.entity_id
_entity_poly.type
_entity_poly.pdbx_seq_one_letter_code
_entity_poly.pdbx_strand_id
1 'polypeptide(L)'
;MLQRASEEFSPKMEIPEEEMDTTDTQWGWFYLAECGKWHMFQTDSNTQCSVSSEDIERSFKMNPEGSVSFTTAKFNYKLDFSVMKQTNLTTGKQRPIKRAPFSISAFSYICENEAIPMPSHWENVNTEEPYQLVPLQKQTNEYNEVSSLFGKTMDSNRIKRIQRIQNLDLWEFFCRKKAQLKKRRGVPTINEHMLFHGTSNEFVEAICIHNFDWRINGMHAAVYGKGTYFARDASYSSRFCKDDMKHGDTFQIHGVNLQHHVFRTYKVMFLARVLTGDYVIGDSKYMRPPSKDGSFVNLFDSCVDSTWNPKIFVIFDTNQIYPEYLIEFC
;
A
#
# COMPACT_ATOMS: atom_id res chain seq x y z
N MET A 1 -14.89 -68.51 -39.44
CA MET A 1 -15.86 -67.41 -39.36
C MET A 1 -15.47 -66.57 -38.16
N LEU A 2 -14.57 -65.60 -38.35
CA LEU A 2 -14.11 -64.68 -37.31
C LEU A 2 -13.84 -63.35 -38.02
N GLN A 3 -14.75 -62.41 -37.77
CA GLN A 3 -14.90 -61.13 -38.43
C GLN A 3 -13.94 -60.14 -37.74
N ARG A 4 -13.03 -59.53 -38.50
CA ARG A 4 -12.20 -58.41 -38.04
C ARG A 4 -13.11 -57.21 -37.76
N ALA A 5 -13.18 -56.79 -36.50
CA ALA A 5 -13.78 -55.52 -36.12
C ALA A 5 -12.80 -54.38 -36.44
N SER A 6 -13.30 -53.39 -37.18
CA SER A 6 -12.68 -52.13 -37.51
C SER A 6 -12.70 -51.19 -36.29
N GLU A 7 -11.53 -50.74 -35.85
CA GLU A 7 -11.40 -49.65 -34.88
C GLU A 7 -11.64 -48.31 -35.61
N GLU A 8 -12.74 -47.64 -35.27
CA GLU A 8 -13.04 -46.28 -35.72
C GLU A 8 -12.14 -45.28 -35.00
N PHE A 9 -11.32 -44.56 -35.78
CA PHE A 9 -10.44 -43.49 -35.33
C PHE A 9 -11.29 -42.23 -35.10
N SER A 10 -11.54 -41.86 -33.85
CA SER A 10 -12.19 -40.58 -33.51
C SER A 10 -11.23 -39.41 -33.81
N PRO A 11 -11.65 -38.37 -34.56
CA PRO A 11 -10.82 -37.21 -34.78
C PRO A 11 -10.71 -36.39 -33.49
N LYS A 12 -9.47 -36.08 -33.09
CA LYS A 12 -9.20 -35.12 -32.02
C LYS A 12 -9.83 -33.78 -32.41
N MET A 13 -10.75 -33.28 -31.58
CA MET A 13 -11.18 -31.88 -31.64
C MET A 13 -9.96 -31.01 -31.34
N GLU A 14 -9.48 -30.30 -32.36
CA GLU A 14 -8.62 -29.14 -32.18
C GLU A 14 -9.45 -28.07 -31.49
N ILE A 15 -9.07 -27.74 -30.25
CA ILE A 15 -9.59 -26.60 -29.52
C ILE A 15 -8.99 -25.37 -30.23
N PRO A 16 -9.79 -24.43 -30.75
CA PRO A 16 -9.24 -23.21 -31.30
C PRO A 16 -8.47 -22.48 -30.20
N GLU A 17 -7.19 -22.21 -30.44
CA GLU A 17 -6.45 -21.23 -29.64
C GLU A 17 -7.20 -19.91 -29.80
N GLU A 18 -7.94 -19.51 -28.76
CA GLU A 18 -8.50 -18.17 -28.69
C GLU A 18 -7.31 -17.21 -28.68
N GLU A 19 -7.06 -16.58 -29.83
CA GLU A 19 -6.20 -15.41 -29.92
C GLU A 19 -6.73 -14.39 -28.91
N MET A 20 -6.03 -14.24 -27.78
CA MET A 20 -6.33 -13.20 -26.82
C MET A 20 -6.22 -11.86 -27.53
N ASP A 21 -7.38 -11.25 -27.76
CA ASP A 21 -7.52 -9.92 -28.31
C ASP A 21 -6.80 -8.92 -27.39
N THR A 22 -5.60 -8.49 -27.79
CA THR A 22 -4.79 -7.51 -27.04
C THR A 22 -5.19 -6.07 -27.33
N THR A 23 -6.29 -5.84 -28.06
CA THR A 23 -6.68 -4.50 -28.52
C THR A 23 -7.14 -3.55 -27.42
N ASP A 24 -7.37 -4.02 -26.19
CA ASP A 24 -7.85 -3.19 -25.06
C ASP A 24 -6.79 -2.71 -24.07
N THR A 25 -5.49 -2.99 -24.29
CA THR A 25 -4.46 -2.49 -23.36
C THR A 25 -4.21 -1.00 -23.60
N GLN A 26 -4.85 -0.16 -22.78
CA GLN A 26 -4.52 1.26 -22.68
C GLN A 26 -3.15 1.43 -22.01
N TRP A 27 -2.39 2.43 -22.46
CA TRP A 27 -1.02 2.68 -22.01
C TRP A 27 -0.87 4.09 -21.44
N GLY A 28 -0.18 4.17 -20.31
CA GLY A 28 0.05 5.39 -19.57
C GLY A 28 1.52 5.74 -19.49
N TRP A 29 1.77 7.04 -19.46
CA TRP A 29 3.09 7.63 -19.35
C TRP A 29 3.26 8.30 -18.01
N PHE A 30 4.37 7.95 -17.35
CA PHE A 30 4.69 8.40 -16.01
C PHE A 30 6.09 8.97 -15.96
N TYR A 31 6.30 9.93 -15.07
CA TYR A 31 7.62 10.43 -14.70
C TYR A 31 7.91 10.14 -13.24
N LEU A 32 9.17 9.86 -12.92
CA LEU A 32 9.60 9.71 -11.54
C LEU A 32 9.76 11.11 -10.92
N ALA A 33 8.84 11.49 -10.06
CA ALA A 33 8.85 12.79 -9.40
C ALA A 33 9.97 12.88 -8.34
N GLU A 34 10.30 14.09 -7.92
CA GLU A 34 11.30 14.32 -6.86
C GLU A 34 10.88 13.73 -5.51
N CYS A 35 9.60 13.34 -5.34
CA CYS A 35 9.10 12.59 -4.19
C CYS A 35 9.31 11.06 -4.30
N GLY A 36 10.02 10.58 -5.34
CA GLY A 36 10.31 9.16 -5.55
C GLY A 36 9.10 8.32 -5.98
N LYS A 37 7.98 8.98 -6.31
CA LYS A 37 6.75 8.33 -6.80
C LYS A 37 6.62 8.54 -8.30
N TRP A 38 6.01 7.57 -8.97
CA TRP A 38 5.62 7.72 -10.36
C TRP A 38 4.35 8.57 -10.45
N HIS A 39 4.44 9.68 -11.19
CA HIS A 39 3.31 10.57 -11.46
C HIS A 39 2.96 10.48 -12.93
N MET A 40 1.67 10.36 -13.23
CA MET A 40 1.19 10.33 -14.60
C MET A 40 1.23 11.73 -15.22
N PHE A 41 1.46 11.81 -16.54
CA PHE A 41 1.28 13.06 -17.27
C PHE A 41 -0.21 13.37 -17.43
N GLN A 42 -0.67 14.45 -16.79
CA GLN A 42 -2.05 14.92 -16.80
C GLN A 42 -2.14 16.40 -17.14
N THR A 43 -3.23 16.78 -17.82
CA THR A 43 -3.58 18.17 -18.15
C THR A 43 -4.39 18.78 -16.99
N ASP A 44 -3.74 19.10 -15.88
CA ASP A 44 -4.42 19.79 -14.78
C ASP A 44 -4.44 21.30 -14.97
N SER A 45 -5.56 21.93 -14.62
CA SER A 45 -5.75 23.39 -14.64
C SER A 45 -4.78 24.15 -13.74
N ASN A 46 -4.18 23.50 -12.74
CA ASN A 46 -3.17 24.08 -11.85
C ASN A 46 -1.72 23.95 -12.36
N THR A 47 -1.41 23.01 -13.25
CA THR A 47 -0.02 22.73 -13.70
C THR A 47 0.28 23.29 -15.10
N GLN A 48 -0.75 23.65 -15.86
CA GLN A 48 -0.65 24.14 -17.26
C GLN A 48 0.27 23.26 -18.12
N CYS A 49 0.23 21.94 -17.90
CA CYS A 49 0.99 21.00 -18.71
C CYS A 49 0.38 20.93 -20.11
N SER A 50 1.19 21.14 -21.15
CA SER A 50 0.73 21.20 -22.55
C SER A 50 0.47 19.83 -23.19
N VAL A 51 0.56 18.76 -22.40
CA VAL A 51 0.57 17.38 -22.88
C VAL A 51 -0.08 16.46 -21.85
N SER A 52 -0.93 15.55 -22.33
CA SER A 52 -1.49 14.45 -21.54
C SER A 52 -0.71 13.14 -21.79
N SER A 53 -0.91 12.15 -20.91
CA SER A 53 -0.41 10.79 -21.15
C SER A 53 -0.86 10.21 -22.50
N GLU A 54 -2.07 10.53 -22.95
CA GLU A 54 -2.60 10.06 -24.23
C GLU A 54 -1.85 10.67 -25.43
N ASP A 55 -1.49 11.95 -25.34
CA ASP A 55 -0.73 12.63 -26.39
C ASP A 55 0.71 12.07 -26.49
N ILE A 56 1.31 11.71 -25.35
CA ILE A 56 2.62 11.05 -25.32
C ILE A 56 2.52 9.67 -25.95
N GLU A 57 1.49 8.89 -25.60
CA GLU A 57 1.28 7.55 -26.18
C GLU A 57 1.06 7.62 -27.70
N ARG A 58 0.29 8.60 -28.18
CA ARG A 58 0.09 8.84 -29.61
C ARG A 58 1.41 9.16 -30.31
N SER A 59 2.26 9.98 -29.68
CA SER A 59 3.58 10.34 -30.21
C SER A 59 4.53 9.14 -30.23
N PHE A 60 4.53 8.32 -29.18
CA PHE A 60 5.35 7.12 -29.09
C PHE A 60 4.97 6.08 -30.14
N LYS A 61 3.67 5.84 -30.36
CA LYS A 61 3.20 4.92 -31.41
C LYS A 61 3.66 5.34 -32.82
N MET A 62 3.80 6.64 -33.07
CA MET A 62 4.29 7.17 -34.35
C MET A 62 5.81 7.02 -34.50
N ASN A 63 6.57 7.21 -33.42
CA ASN A 63 8.02 7.06 -33.44
C ASN A 63 8.55 6.63 -32.06
N PRO A 64 8.75 5.31 -31.83
CA PRO A 64 9.23 4.77 -30.56
C PRO A 64 10.67 5.18 -30.20
N GLU A 65 11.48 5.53 -31.20
CA GLU A 65 12.84 6.07 -31.04
C GLU A 65 12.85 7.61 -31.08
N GLY A 66 11.66 8.20 -30.99
CA GLY A 66 11.43 9.62 -31.13
C GLY A 66 11.56 10.40 -29.83
N SER A 67 11.16 11.65 -29.92
CA SER A 67 11.02 12.50 -28.75
C SER A 67 9.81 13.43 -28.90
N VAL A 68 9.23 13.81 -27.77
CA VAL A 68 8.14 14.79 -27.71
C VAL A 68 8.54 15.93 -26.78
N SER A 69 8.25 17.17 -27.19
CA SER A 69 8.51 18.35 -26.38
C SER A 69 7.21 18.88 -25.81
N PHE A 70 7.26 19.38 -24.57
CA PHE A 70 6.09 19.94 -23.91
C PHE A 70 6.48 21.04 -22.94
N THR A 71 5.49 21.84 -22.55
CA THR A 71 5.68 22.97 -21.65
C THR A 71 4.80 22.83 -20.41
N THR A 72 5.26 23.42 -19.32
CA THR A 72 4.43 23.73 -18.15
C THR A 72 4.41 25.23 -17.93
N ALA A 73 3.69 25.71 -16.91
CA ALA A 73 3.67 27.13 -16.54
C ALA A 73 5.08 27.77 -16.38
N LYS A 74 6.11 26.97 -16.07
CA LYS A 74 7.46 27.47 -15.71
C LYS A 74 8.59 26.99 -16.61
N PHE A 75 8.45 25.84 -17.28
CA PHE A 75 9.60 25.19 -17.91
C PHE A 75 9.21 24.47 -19.20
N ASN A 76 10.21 24.31 -20.06
CA ASN A 76 10.12 23.50 -21.27
C ASN A 76 10.83 22.17 -21.04
N TYR A 77 10.25 21.09 -21.55
CA TYR A 77 10.73 19.74 -21.37
C TYR A 77 10.81 18.99 -22.69
N LYS A 78 11.72 18.02 -22.74
CA LYS A 78 11.82 17.02 -23.81
C LYS A 78 11.74 15.63 -23.20
N LEU A 79 10.84 14.80 -23.73
CA LEU A 79 10.74 13.37 -23.47
C LEU A 79 11.47 12.65 -24.59
N ASP A 80 12.44 11.82 -24.23
CA ASP A 80 13.20 10.99 -25.14
C ASP A 80 12.79 9.53 -24.92
N PHE A 81 12.19 8.93 -25.95
CA PHE A 81 11.61 7.59 -25.85
C PHE A 81 12.67 6.50 -25.95
N SER A 82 13.71 6.69 -26.76
CA SER A 82 14.86 5.76 -26.85
C SER A 82 15.55 5.60 -25.50
N VAL A 83 15.75 6.70 -24.78
CA VAL A 83 16.47 6.70 -23.50
C VAL A 83 15.51 6.58 -22.30
N MET A 84 14.20 6.66 -22.52
CA MET A 84 13.16 6.69 -21.48
C MET A 84 13.45 7.74 -20.40
N LYS A 85 13.73 8.99 -20.83
CA LYS A 85 14.00 10.12 -19.92
C LYS A 85 13.24 11.39 -20.31
N GLN A 86 12.84 12.14 -19.30
CA GLN A 86 12.44 13.53 -19.43
C GLN A 86 13.61 14.45 -19.05
N THR A 87 13.87 15.47 -19.85
CA THR A 87 14.86 16.51 -19.60
C THR A 87 14.19 17.87 -19.50
N ASN A 88 14.48 18.63 -18.44
CA ASN A 88 14.14 20.04 -18.35
C ASN A 88 15.13 20.85 -19.19
N LEU A 89 14.66 21.50 -20.26
CA LEU A 89 15.51 22.21 -21.22
C LEU A 89 16.10 23.51 -20.65
N THR A 90 15.52 24.03 -19.56
CA THR A 90 16.01 25.24 -18.89
C THR A 90 17.12 24.92 -17.88
N THR A 91 16.99 23.82 -17.13
CA THR A 91 17.90 23.48 -16.02
C THR A 91 18.84 22.31 -16.32
N GLY A 92 18.61 21.56 -17.40
CA GLY A 92 19.34 20.34 -17.74
C GLY A 92 19.02 19.13 -16.86
N LYS A 93 18.20 19.29 -15.80
CA LYS A 93 17.81 18.17 -14.92
C LYS A 93 17.06 17.10 -15.69
N GLN A 94 17.41 15.85 -15.42
CA GLN A 94 16.78 14.68 -16.04
C GLN A 94 16.05 13.83 -15.01
N ARG A 95 14.96 13.18 -15.41
CA ARG A 95 14.26 12.18 -14.62
C ARG A 95 13.80 11.01 -15.50
N PRO A 96 13.78 9.77 -14.97
CA PRO A 96 13.22 8.63 -15.68
C PRO A 96 11.74 8.83 -16.04
N ILE A 97 11.35 8.28 -17.18
CA ILE A 97 9.95 8.07 -17.56
C ILE A 97 9.69 6.59 -17.78
N LYS A 98 8.44 6.16 -17.65
CA LYS A 98 8.03 4.80 -18.01
C LYS A 98 6.71 4.81 -18.76
N ARG A 99 6.61 3.85 -19.68
CA ARG A 99 5.37 3.44 -20.33
C ARG A 99 4.92 2.16 -19.63
N ALA A 100 3.74 2.17 -19.04
CA ALA A 100 3.18 1.00 -18.37
C ALA A 100 1.71 0.86 -18.78
N PRO A 101 1.15 -0.36 -18.78
CA PRO A 101 -0.28 -0.55 -18.94
C PRO A 101 -1.00 0.35 -17.93
N PHE A 102 -1.89 1.19 -18.44
CA PHE A 102 -2.70 2.10 -17.67
C PHE A 102 -3.96 2.31 -18.49
N SER A 103 -5.06 1.82 -17.97
CA SER A 103 -6.35 2.31 -18.40
C SER A 103 -6.75 3.52 -17.56
N ILE A 104 -7.39 4.50 -18.18
CA ILE A 104 -8.18 5.52 -17.45
C ILE A 104 -9.26 4.81 -16.62
N SER A 105 -9.68 3.62 -17.05
CA SER A 105 -10.44 2.64 -16.27
C SER A 105 -9.60 1.61 -15.50
N ALA A 106 -8.25 1.58 -15.61
CA ALA A 106 -7.30 0.79 -14.77
C ALA A 106 -7.05 1.46 -13.41
N PHE A 107 -7.95 2.36 -13.03
CA PHE A 107 -8.66 2.22 -11.77
C PHE A 107 -9.57 0.97 -11.77
N SER A 108 -9.12 -0.17 -12.32
CA SER A 108 -9.96 -1.33 -12.60
C SER A 108 -10.24 -2.04 -11.29
N TYR A 109 -11.20 -1.47 -10.58
CA TYR A 109 -12.31 -2.14 -9.96
C TYR A 109 -11.90 -3.40 -9.22
N ILE A 110 -11.44 -3.22 -7.99
CA ILE A 110 -11.68 -4.26 -7.01
C ILE A 110 -13.22 -4.36 -6.91
N CYS A 111 -13.79 -5.36 -7.59
CA CYS A 111 -15.23 -5.68 -7.63
C CYS A 111 -16.17 -4.53 -8.08
N GLU A 112 -16.07 -4.06 -9.33
CA GLU A 112 -17.04 -3.14 -9.98
C GLU A 112 -17.30 -1.81 -9.23
N ASN A 113 -16.38 -1.36 -8.37
CA ASN A 113 -16.59 -0.18 -7.54
C ASN A 113 -15.64 0.96 -7.96
N GLU A 114 -16.16 1.97 -8.66
CA GLU A 114 -15.47 3.17 -9.18
C GLU A 114 -14.68 4.00 -8.12
N ALA A 115 -14.75 3.65 -6.83
CA ALA A 115 -14.35 4.50 -5.71
C ALA A 115 -13.00 4.16 -5.04
N ILE A 116 -12.24 3.15 -5.50
CA ILE A 116 -11.07 2.63 -4.76
C ILE A 116 -9.78 2.79 -5.57
N PRO A 117 -8.96 3.83 -5.31
CA PRO A 117 -7.73 4.05 -6.04
C PRO A 117 -6.60 3.14 -5.55
N MET A 118 -5.95 2.41 -6.45
CA MET A 118 -4.68 1.72 -6.16
C MET A 118 -3.58 2.77 -5.88
N PRO A 119 -2.72 2.59 -4.87
CA PRO A 119 -1.68 3.57 -4.60
C PRO A 119 -0.69 3.66 -5.77
N SER A 120 -0.42 4.89 -6.24
CA SER A 120 0.45 5.14 -7.40
C SER A 120 1.91 4.68 -7.23
N HIS A 121 2.30 4.35 -6.00
CA HIS A 121 3.64 3.91 -5.65
C HIS A 121 3.80 2.39 -5.61
N TRP A 122 2.72 1.61 -5.81
CA TRP A 122 2.82 0.15 -5.89
C TRP A 122 3.46 -0.30 -7.20
N GLU A 123 4.24 -1.38 -7.14
CA GLU A 123 4.99 -1.91 -8.27
C GLU A 123 4.77 -3.42 -8.38
N ASN A 124 4.59 -3.92 -9.61
CA ASN A 124 4.48 -5.36 -9.94
C ASN A 124 3.54 -6.14 -9.02
N VAL A 125 2.32 -5.62 -8.81
CA VAL A 125 1.32 -6.24 -7.95
C VAL A 125 0.92 -7.59 -8.53
N ASN A 126 1.13 -8.67 -7.77
CA ASN A 126 0.69 -10.01 -8.14
C ASN A 126 -0.65 -10.29 -7.46
N THR A 127 -1.71 -10.48 -8.25
CA THR A 127 -3.07 -10.73 -7.76
C THR A 127 -3.28 -12.14 -7.22
N GLU A 128 -2.34 -13.07 -7.49
CA GLU A 128 -2.41 -14.45 -7.02
C GLU A 128 -1.83 -14.64 -5.61
N GLU A 129 -1.09 -13.65 -5.10
CA GLU A 129 -0.49 -13.69 -3.76
C GLU A 129 -1.32 -12.85 -2.78
N PRO A 130 -1.56 -13.33 -1.54
CA PRO A 130 -2.35 -12.58 -0.56
C PRO A 130 -1.69 -11.25 -0.16
N TYR A 131 -0.37 -11.18 -0.21
CA TYR A 131 0.39 -9.94 -0.05
C TYR A 131 1.80 -10.08 -0.64
N GLN A 132 2.45 -8.95 -0.90
CA GLN A 132 3.87 -8.90 -1.29
C GLN A 132 4.64 -7.94 -0.39
N LEU A 133 5.90 -8.27 -0.12
CA LEU A 133 6.85 -7.37 0.55
C LEU A 133 7.84 -6.81 -0.46
N VAL A 134 7.79 -5.50 -0.68
CA VAL A 134 8.70 -4.78 -1.59
C VAL A 134 9.76 -4.04 -0.80
N PRO A 135 11.04 -4.47 -0.81
CA PRO A 135 12.11 -3.78 -0.10
C PRO A 135 12.34 -2.37 -0.66
N LEU A 136 12.34 -1.38 0.22
CA LEU A 136 12.62 0.01 -0.15
C LEU A 136 14.12 0.29 -0.18
N GLN A 137 14.57 0.97 -1.24
CA GLN A 137 15.96 1.42 -1.37
C GLN A 137 16.21 2.67 -0.54
N LYS A 138 17.36 2.75 0.15
CA LYS A 138 17.68 3.87 1.07
C LYS A 138 17.70 5.25 0.42
N GLN A 139 17.90 5.30 -0.89
CA GLN A 139 17.98 6.55 -1.65
C GLN A 139 16.59 7.09 -2.04
N THR A 140 15.50 6.35 -1.81
CA THR A 140 14.16 6.81 -2.17
C THR A 140 13.58 7.72 -1.08
N ASN A 141 12.74 8.68 -1.48
CA ASN A 141 12.05 9.51 -0.51
C ASN A 141 11.06 8.72 0.34
N GLU A 142 10.45 7.67 -0.21
CA GLU A 142 9.59 6.77 0.55
C GLU A 142 10.34 6.15 1.73
N TYR A 143 11.56 5.64 1.50
CA TYR A 143 12.41 5.17 2.59
C TYR A 143 12.73 6.28 3.58
N ASN A 144 13.11 7.47 3.08
CA ASN A 144 13.47 8.61 3.93
C ASN A 144 12.30 9.13 4.78
N GLU A 145 11.08 9.12 4.25
CA GLU A 145 9.86 9.49 4.97
C GLU A 145 9.61 8.53 6.14
N VAL A 146 9.63 7.22 5.89
CA VAL A 146 9.44 6.18 6.93
C VAL A 146 10.59 6.23 7.95
N SER A 147 11.83 6.33 7.49
CA SER A 147 13.03 6.43 8.32
C SER A 147 13.01 7.70 9.19
N SER A 148 12.50 8.81 8.67
CA SER A 148 12.34 10.06 9.41
C SER A 148 11.26 9.94 10.50
N LEU A 149 10.12 9.32 10.20
CA LEU A 149 9.07 9.05 11.20
C LEU A 149 9.60 8.19 12.35
N PHE A 150 10.37 7.14 12.05
CA PHE A 150 11.04 6.31 13.05
C PHE A 150 12.08 7.14 13.83
N GLY A 151 12.88 7.91 13.08
CA GLY A 151 13.94 8.83 13.52
C GLY A 151 13.52 9.87 14.55
N LYS A 152 12.22 10.21 14.61
CA LYS A 152 11.67 11.16 15.60
C LYS A 152 11.90 10.73 17.04
N THR A 153 11.93 9.42 17.31
CA THR A 153 12.08 8.90 18.68
C THR A 153 13.04 7.72 18.83
N MET A 154 13.59 7.21 17.73
CA MET A 154 14.60 6.16 17.72
C MET A 154 15.71 6.50 16.74
N ASP A 155 16.92 6.00 16.94
CA ASP A 155 18.03 6.24 16.01
C ASP A 155 17.80 5.50 14.68
N SER A 156 17.66 6.24 13.57
CA SER A 156 17.44 5.69 12.23
C SER A 156 18.56 4.76 11.76
N ASN A 157 19.78 4.84 12.31
CA ASN A 157 20.87 3.90 11.98
C ASN A 157 20.58 2.46 12.46
N ARG A 158 19.62 2.30 13.36
CA ARG A 158 19.13 1.01 13.84
C ARG A 158 18.34 0.25 12.76
N ILE A 159 17.76 0.97 11.79
CA ILE A 159 16.97 0.39 10.70
C ILE A 159 17.87 -0.47 9.81
N LYS A 160 17.47 -1.72 9.62
CA LYS A 160 18.10 -2.68 8.69
C LYS A 160 17.40 -2.71 7.36
N ARG A 161 16.07 -2.81 7.40
CA ARG A 161 15.24 -2.89 6.20
C ARG A 161 13.90 -2.23 6.45
N ILE A 162 13.36 -1.63 5.39
CA ILE A 162 11.97 -1.16 5.32
C ILE A 162 11.37 -1.87 4.12
N GLN A 163 10.25 -2.55 4.31
CA GLN A 163 9.52 -3.22 3.24
C GLN A 163 8.12 -2.62 3.17
N ARG A 164 7.70 -2.21 1.97
CA ARG A 164 6.31 -1.87 1.71
C ARG A 164 5.51 -3.15 1.58
N ILE A 165 4.36 -3.19 2.24
CA ILE A 165 3.40 -4.27 2.13
C ILE A 165 2.40 -3.88 1.04
N GLN A 166 2.21 -4.76 0.06
CA GLN A 166 1.19 -4.62 -0.99
C GLN A 166 0.18 -5.75 -0.78
N ASN A 167 -0.97 -5.43 -0.18
CA ASN A 167 -2.08 -6.36 -0.02
C ASN A 167 -3.35 -5.67 -0.58
N LEU A 168 -3.83 -6.13 -1.75
CA LEU A 168 -4.93 -5.50 -2.47
C LEU A 168 -6.24 -5.55 -1.67
N ASP A 169 -6.56 -6.70 -1.06
CA ASP A 169 -7.81 -6.90 -0.32
C ASP A 169 -7.89 -5.99 0.91
N LEU A 170 -6.81 -5.94 1.70
CA LEU A 170 -6.73 -5.06 2.87
C LEU A 170 -6.77 -3.59 2.48
N TRP A 171 -6.16 -3.22 1.34
CA TRP A 171 -6.25 -1.87 0.81
C TRP A 171 -7.68 -1.51 0.37
N GLU A 172 -8.40 -2.47 -0.23
CA GLU A 172 -9.81 -2.31 -0.58
C GLU A 172 -10.65 -2.01 0.66
N PHE A 173 -10.57 -2.88 1.68
CA PHE A 173 -11.32 -2.70 2.92
C PHE A 173 -11.02 -1.35 3.58
N PHE A 174 -9.75 -0.95 3.61
CA PHE A 174 -9.31 0.34 4.13
C PHE A 174 -9.95 1.51 3.36
N CYS A 175 -9.89 1.50 2.03
CA CYS A 175 -10.47 2.54 1.20
C CYS A 175 -11.99 2.64 1.34
N ARG A 176 -12.69 1.49 1.35
CA ARG A 176 -14.14 1.44 1.58
C ARG A 176 -14.50 1.99 2.94
N LYS A 177 -13.74 1.65 3.97
CA LYS A 177 -13.95 2.18 5.32
C LYS A 177 -13.76 3.69 5.37
N LYS A 178 -12.71 4.21 4.71
CA LYS A 178 -12.46 5.65 4.59
C LYS A 178 -13.63 6.38 3.92
N ALA A 179 -14.13 5.85 2.80
CA ALA A 179 -15.29 6.41 2.10
C ALA A 179 -16.57 6.35 2.98
N GLN A 180 -16.79 5.23 3.68
CA GLN A 180 -17.91 5.07 4.61
C GLN A 180 -17.86 6.12 5.73
N LEU A 181 -16.70 6.35 6.36
CA LEU A 181 -16.54 7.32 7.43
C LEU A 181 -16.77 8.76 6.94
N LYS A 182 -16.25 9.12 5.75
CA LYS A 182 -16.52 10.42 5.11
C LYS A 182 -18.02 10.64 4.89
N LYS A 183 -18.71 9.66 4.28
CA LYS A 183 -20.14 9.73 3.98
C LYS A 183 -20.98 9.85 5.24
N ARG A 184 -20.71 9.02 6.26
CA ARG A 184 -21.45 9.01 7.53
C ARG A 184 -21.40 10.37 8.23
N ARG A 185 -20.28 11.07 8.09
CA ARG A 185 -20.02 12.35 8.76
C ARG A 185 -20.34 13.57 7.91
N GLY A 186 -20.57 13.39 6.62
CA GLY A 186 -20.75 14.50 5.67
C GLY A 186 -19.51 15.39 5.56
N VAL A 187 -18.30 14.83 5.71
CA VAL A 187 -17.03 15.57 5.64
C VAL A 187 -16.17 15.11 4.47
N PRO A 188 -15.41 16.01 3.82
CA PRO A 188 -14.57 15.65 2.67
C PRO A 188 -13.34 14.82 3.05
N THR A 189 -12.89 14.93 4.30
CA THR A 189 -11.65 14.32 4.82
C THR A 189 -11.87 13.69 6.19
N ILE A 190 -11.12 12.63 6.48
CA ILE A 190 -11.10 11.93 7.77
C ILE A 190 -9.67 11.97 8.30
N ASN A 191 -9.50 12.14 9.61
CA ASN A 191 -8.19 12.13 10.24
C ASN A 191 -7.52 10.77 10.05
N GLU A 192 -6.39 10.79 9.35
CA GLU A 192 -5.59 9.63 9.01
C GLU A 192 -4.16 9.87 9.49
N HIS A 193 -3.59 8.88 10.17
CA HIS A 193 -2.24 8.97 10.73
C HIS A 193 -1.42 7.75 10.34
N MET A 194 -0.12 7.96 10.13
CA MET A 194 0.87 6.89 10.14
C MET A 194 1.29 6.63 11.58
N LEU A 195 1.01 5.42 12.10
CA LEU A 195 1.27 5.06 13.49
C LEU A 195 2.01 3.72 13.60
N PHE A 196 2.83 3.59 14.63
CA PHE A 196 3.66 2.41 14.85
C PHE A 196 2.92 1.33 15.65
N HIS A 197 3.13 0.07 15.29
CA HIS A 197 2.67 -1.10 16.04
C HIS A 197 3.81 -2.10 16.19
N GLY A 198 4.26 -2.32 17.42
CA GLY A 198 5.28 -3.33 17.72
C GLY A 198 4.62 -4.68 17.97
N THR A 199 5.21 -5.74 17.43
CA THR A 199 4.71 -7.11 17.59
C THR A 199 5.86 -8.11 17.59
N SER A 200 5.60 -9.34 18.01
CA SER A 200 6.52 -10.48 17.81
C SER A 200 6.58 -10.87 16.33
N ASN A 201 7.71 -11.47 15.92
CA ASN A 201 7.89 -11.98 14.55
C ASN A 201 6.83 -13.03 14.17
N GLU A 202 6.36 -13.84 15.13
CA GLU A 202 5.34 -14.89 14.93
C GLU A 202 3.99 -14.36 14.40
N PHE A 203 3.68 -13.07 14.57
CA PHE A 203 2.43 -12.47 14.11
C PHE A 203 2.57 -11.70 12.79
N VAL A 204 3.78 -11.54 12.25
CA VAL A 204 4.00 -10.70 11.06
C VAL A 204 3.23 -11.21 9.86
N GLU A 205 3.34 -12.51 9.54
CA GLU A 205 2.65 -13.12 8.41
C GLU A 205 1.13 -13.00 8.57
N ALA A 206 0.61 -13.34 9.76
CA ALA A 206 -0.82 -13.23 10.05
C ALA A 206 -1.34 -11.79 9.87
N ILE A 207 -0.59 -10.77 10.32
CA ILE A 207 -0.97 -9.36 10.13
C ILE A 207 -0.95 -8.96 8.65
N CYS A 208 0.06 -9.40 7.90
CA CYS A 208 0.16 -9.10 6.47
C CYS A 208 -0.97 -9.73 5.64
N ILE A 209 -1.46 -10.91 6.02
CA ILE A 209 -2.55 -11.61 5.32
C ILE A 209 -3.92 -11.14 5.81
N HIS A 210 -4.12 -11.11 7.13
CA HIS A 210 -5.45 -10.98 7.74
C HIS A 210 -5.68 -9.66 8.48
N ASN A 211 -4.73 -8.72 8.42
CA ASN A 211 -4.73 -7.47 9.18
C ASN A 211 -4.55 -7.69 10.70
N PHE A 212 -4.57 -6.62 11.48
CA PHE A 212 -4.38 -6.69 12.93
C PHE A 212 -5.61 -7.27 13.65
N ASP A 213 -5.44 -8.35 14.42
CA ASP A 213 -6.49 -8.87 15.30
C ASP A 213 -6.01 -8.88 16.76
N TRP A 214 -6.55 -7.97 17.57
CA TRP A 214 -6.23 -7.86 19.00
C TRP A 214 -6.65 -9.09 19.82
N ARG A 215 -7.53 -9.95 19.28
CA ARG A 215 -7.93 -11.21 19.91
C ARG A 215 -6.85 -12.29 19.76
N ILE A 216 -5.99 -12.17 18.74
CA ILE A 216 -4.93 -13.12 18.42
C ILE A 216 -3.58 -12.61 18.95
N ASN A 217 -3.28 -11.32 18.77
CA ASN A 217 -1.96 -10.74 19.03
C ASN A 217 -1.69 -10.43 20.52
N GLY A 218 -2.58 -10.86 21.42
CA GLY A 218 -2.50 -10.63 22.86
C GLY A 218 -2.95 -9.22 23.29
N MET A 219 -3.69 -9.14 24.40
CA MET A 219 -4.12 -7.88 25.01
C MET A 219 -3.05 -7.38 25.98
N HIS A 220 -2.09 -6.59 25.48
CA HIS A 220 -1.15 -5.91 26.38
C HIS A 220 -1.79 -4.64 26.93
N ALA A 221 -2.17 -4.66 28.21
CA ALA A 221 -2.67 -3.52 28.97
C ALA A 221 -3.78 -2.73 28.21
N ALA A 222 -4.97 -3.33 28.10
CA ALA A 222 -6.16 -2.75 27.48
C ALA A 222 -6.75 -1.56 28.27
N VAL A 223 -5.93 -0.57 28.62
CA VAL A 223 -6.26 0.56 29.50
C VAL A 223 -7.26 1.52 28.84
N TYR A 224 -7.18 1.67 27.52
CA TYR A 224 -7.97 2.63 26.74
C TYR A 224 -9.03 1.94 25.85
N GLY A 225 -9.31 0.66 26.10
CA GLY A 225 -10.29 -0.17 25.40
C GLY A 225 -9.71 -1.47 24.85
N LYS A 226 -10.60 -2.40 24.50
CA LYS A 226 -10.27 -3.69 23.90
C LYS A 226 -10.29 -3.58 22.37
N GLY A 227 -9.16 -3.11 21.84
CA GLY A 227 -8.93 -2.93 20.40
C GLY A 227 -7.44 -3.04 20.08
N THR A 228 -7.08 -2.77 18.83
CA THR A 228 -5.68 -2.76 18.38
C THR A 228 -5.02 -1.43 18.74
N TYR A 229 -3.88 -1.49 19.42
CA TYR A 229 -3.14 -0.33 19.91
C TYR A 229 -2.08 0.12 18.90
N PHE A 230 -2.02 1.42 18.66
CA PHE A 230 -1.01 2.08 17.84
C PHE A 230 -0.37 3.21 18.62
N ALA A 231 0.92 3.45 18.39
CA ALA A 231 1.65 4.54 19.01
C ALA A 231 2.10 5.56 17.97
N ARG A 232 2.08 6.83 18.35
CA ARG A 232 2.71 7.90 17.57
C ARG A 232 4.23 7.72 17.51
N ASP A 233 4.82 7.28 18.62
CA ASP A 233 6.27 7.23 18.82
C ASP A 233 6.80 5.79 18.65
N ALA A 234 7.72 5.58 17.73
CA ALA A 234 8.35 4.27 17.48
C ALA A 234 8.99 3.67 18.75
N SER A 235 9.60 4.50 19.60
CA SER A 235 10.21 4.07 20.87
C SER A 235 9.21 3.48 21.89
N TYR A 236 7.92 3.82 21.78
CA TYR A 236 6.88 3.18 22.57
C TYR A 236 6.58 1.79 22.00
N SER A 237 6.34 1.71 20.70
CA SER A 237 6.06 0.44 20.00
C SER A 237 7.21 -0.56 20.09
N SER A 238 8.48 -0.10 20.11
CA SER A 238 9.65 -0.99 20.22
C SER A 238 9.68 -1.84 21.49
N ARG A 239 8.92 -1.46 22.53
CA ARG A 239 8.82 -2.21 23.80
C ARG A 239 7.99 -3.48 23.65
N PHE A 240 7.15 -3.54 22.62
CA PHE A 240 6.29 -4.68 22.30
C PHE A 240 6.91 -5.60 21.23
N CYS A 241 8.04 -5.20 20.65
CA CYS A 241 8.81 -6.03 19.74
C CYS A 241 9.66 -7.03 20.54
N LYS A 242 9.31 -8.32 20.43
CA LYS A 242 10.06 -9.41 21.09
C LYS A 242 11.17 -9.94 20.19
N ASP A 243 12.29 -10.28 20.82
CA ASP A 243 13.48 -10.89 20.21
C ASP A 243 13.33 -12.42 20.25
N ASP A 244 12.47 -13.01 19.42
CA ASP A 244 12.21 -14.44 19.54
C ASP A 244 13.26 -15.31 18.83
N MET A 245 14.08 -16.01 19.63
CA MET A 245 14.92 -17.15 19.22
C MET A 245 14.18 -18.51 19.31
N LYS A 246 12.89 -18.53 19.64
CA LYS A 246 12.13 -19.78 19.79
C LYS A 246 11.12 -19.91 18.65
N HIS A 247 11.58 -20.47 17.54
CA HIS A 247 10.68 -20.95 16.49
C HIS A 247 9.90 -22.14 17.04
N GLY A 248 8.61 -21.96 17.30
CA GLY A 248 7.65 -23.06 17.28
C GLY A 248 7.05 -23.13 15.88
N ASP A 249 6.98 -24.33 15.30
CA ASP A 249 6.45 -24.65 13.96
C ASP A 249 4.95 -24.36 13.81
N THR A 250 4.50 -23.15 14.12
CA THR A 250 3.09 -22.77 14.03
C THR A 250 2.97 -21.72 12.94
N PHE A 251 2.24 -22.09 11.88
CA PHE A 251 1.97 -21.40 10.61
C PHE A 251 2.85 -21.87 9.44
N GLN A 252 2.17 -22.58 8.52
CA GLN A 252 2.71 -22.95 7.22
C GLN A 252 2.96 -21.67 6.44
N ILE A 253 4.24 -21.40 6.20
CA ILE A 253 4.75 -20.30 5.38
C ILE A 253 4.12 -20.42 3.99
N HIS A 254 3.16 -19.56 3.68
CA HIS A 254 2.58 -19.52 2.34
C HIS A 254 3.54 -18.73 1.44
N GLY A 255 4.50 -19.43 0.84
CA GLY A 255 5.24 -18.96 -0.34
C GLY A 255 6.23 -17.80 -0.15
N VAL A 256 6.23 -17.09 0.98
CA VAL A 256 7.15 -15.97 1.21
C VAL A 256 8.37 -16.43 2.00
N ASN A 257 9.54 -16.46 1.35
CA ASN A 257 10.81 -16.78 2.00
C ASN A 257 11.26 -15.62 2.90
N LEU A 258 10.70 -15.56 4.11
CA LEU A 258 11.29 -14.81 5.21
C LEU A 258 12.57 -15.55 5.61
N GLN A 259 13.71 -15.17 5.01
CA GLN A 259 14.99 -15.80 5.29
C GLN A 259 15.23 -15.87 6.81
N HIS A 260 15.20 -17.08 7.37
CA HIS A 260 15.57 -17.36 8.75
C HIS A 260 17.05 -16.99 8.94
N HIS A 261 17.32 -15.79 9.44
CA HIS A 261 18.67 -15.40 9.84
C HIS A 261 18.97 -15.94 11.24
N VAL A 262 19.48 -17.17 11.28
CA VAL A 262 19.83 -17.97 12.48
C VAL A 262 20.80 -17.27 13.46
N PHE A 263 21.29 -16.06 13.18
CA PHE A 263 22.34 -15.41 13.97
C PHE A 263 22.11 -13.93 14.36
N ARG A 264 20.94 -13.32 14.10
CA ARG A 264 20.66 -11.93 14.53
C ARG A 264 19.22 -11.72 14.96
N THR A 265 19.02 -11.30 16.21
CA THR A 265 17.73 -10.86 16.75
C THR A 265 17.41 -9.46 16.19
N TYR A 266 16.63 -9.42 15.12
CA TYR A 266 16.06 -8.17 14.64
C TYR A 266 14.65 -8.02 15.21
N LYS A 267 14.37 -6.82 15.72
CA LYS A 267 13.03 -6.41 16.10
C LYS A 267 12.27 -5.97 14.86
N VAL A 268 10.97 -6.25 14.88
CA VAL A 268 10.06 -5.87 13.80
C VAL A 268 8.93 -5.00 14.34
N MET A 269 8.59 -3.95 13.62
CA MET A 269 7.38 -3.18 13.87
C MET A 269 6.72 -2.77 12.57
N PHE A 270 5.41 -2.61 12.62
CA PHE A 270 4.65 -2.04 11.52
C PHE A 270 4.59 -0.52 11.66
N LEU A 271 4.65 0.18 10.54
CA LEU A 271 4.13 1.54 10.40
C LEU A 271 2.87 1.44 9.55
N ALA A 272 1.72 1.59 10.20
CA ALA A 272 0.41 1.39 9.60
C ALA A 272 -0.27 2.72 9.31
N ARG A 273 -1.10 2.74 8.26
CA ARG A 273 -2.02 3.82 7.96
C ARG A 273 -3.32 3.59 8.73
N VAL A 274 -3.72 4.56 9.53
CA VAL A 274 -4.82 4.41 10.50
C VAL A 274 -5.85 5.53 10.36
N LEU A 275 -7.10 5.18 10.11
CA LEU A 275 -8.25 6.09 10.13
C LEU A 275 -8.67 6.36 11.57
N THR A 276 -8.00 7.31 12.21
CA THR A 276 -8.29 7.70 13.60
C THR A 276 -9.59 8.48 13.76
N GLY A 277 -9.98 9.25 12.74
CA GLY A 277 -11.24 10.00 12.75
C GLY A 277 -11.41 10.94 13.95
N ASP A 278 -12.62 11.06 14.50
CA ASP A 278 -12.77 11.71 15.82
C ASP A 278 -12.47 10.71 16.91
N TYR A 279 -11.65 11.15 17.85
CA TYR A 279 -11.24 10.35 18.99
C TYR A 279 -11.66 10.98 20.31
N VAL A 280 -11.69 10.14 21.34
CA VAL A 280 -12.04 10.49 22.72
C VAL A 280 -11.14 9.73 23.68
N ILE A 281 -11.01 10.19 24.92
CA ILE A 281 -10.27 9.46 25.94
C ILE A 281 -10.86 8.05 26.10
N GLY A 282 -9.99 7.04 26.05
CA GLY A 282 -10.39 5.64 26.19
C GLY A 282 -10.65 5.21 27.63
N ASP A 283 -11.32 4.07 27.75
CA ASP A 283 -11.60 3.39 29.01
C ASP A 283 -11.47 1.89 28.79
N SER A 284 -10.87 1.20 29.76
CA SER A 284 -10.64 -0.26 29.71
C SER A 284 -11.89 -1.10 29.46
N LYS A 285 -13.08 -0.59 29.77
CA LYS A 285 -14.35 -1.29 29.53
C LYS A 285 -14.83 -1.21 28.08
N TYR A 286 -14.28 -0.31 27.27
CA TYR A 286 -14.76 -0.09 25.91
C TYR A 286 -14.41 -1.27 25.02
N MET A 287 -15.45 -1.84 24.39
CA MET A 287 -15.34 -2.88 23.35
C MET A 287 -15.53 -2.29 21.94
N ARG A 288 -15.94 -1.01 21.87
CA ARG A 288 -16.12 -0.18 20.68
C ARG A 288 -15.98 1.28 21.11
N PRO A 289 -15.77 2.24 20.20
CA PRO A 289 -15.76 3.65 20.56
C PRO A 289 -17.07 4.06 21.25
N PRO A 290 -17.02 4.95 22.26
CA PRO A 290 -18.23 5.38 22.96
C PRO A 290 -19.07 6.32 22.08
N SER A 291 -20.30 6.57 22.53
CA SER A 291 -21.22 7.50 21.87
C SER A 291 -20.84 8.96 22.13
N LYS A 292 -21.08 9.83 21.14
CA LYS A 292 -20.90 11.30 21.25
C LYS A 292 -22.07 11.98 21.95
N ASP A 293 -23.27 11.42 21.83
CA ASP A 293 -24.53 12.03 22.25
C ASP A 293 -25.45 11.07 23.03
N GLY A 294 -24.95 9.89 23.39
CA GLY A 294 -25.72 8.83 24.05
C GLY A 294 -26.50 7.93 23.08
N SER A 295 -26.55 8.24 21.78
CA SER A 295 -27.17 7.39 20.77
C SER A 295 -26.30 6.18 20.41
N PHE A 296 -26.91 5.16 19.79
CA PHE A 296 -26.19 3.96 19.33
C PHE A 296 -25.46 4.14 18.00
N VAL A 297 -25.73 5.23 17.27
CA VAL A 297 -25.29 5.44 15.88
C VAL A 297 -24.20 6.50 15.76
N ASN A 298 -24.21 7.52 16.62
CA ASN A 298 -23.25 8.60 16.60
C ASN A 298 -22.08 8.30 17.55
N LEU A 299 -21.16 7.46 17.08
CA LEU A 299 -19.99 7.04 17.83
C LEU A 299 -18.75 7.86 17.45
N PHE A 300 -17.78 7.92 18.36
CA PHE A 300 -16.40 8.24 17.97
C PHE A 300 -15.84 7.15 17.04
N ASP A 301 -14.70 7.41 16.40
CA ASP A 301 -14.07 6.46 15.49
C ASP A 301 -12.90 5.70 16.16
N SER A 302 -12.29 6.29 17.18
CA SER A 302 -11.21 5.67 17.95
C SER A 302 -11.14 6.20 19.39
N CYS A 303 -10.31 5.56 20.21
CA CYS A 303 -9.99 6.01 21.57
C CYS A 303 -8.51 6.40 21.68
N VAL A 304 -8.19 7.33 22.57
CA VAL A 304 -6.82 7.81 22.79
C VAL A 304 -6.48 7.91 24.28
N ASP A 305 -5.19 8.06 24.59
CA ASP A 305 -4.70 8.37 25.93
C ASP A 305 -4.93 9.83 26.33
N SER A 306 -4.82 10.76 25.36
CA SER A 306 -5.05 12.19 25.56
C SER A 306 -5.66 12.82 24.31
N THR A 307 -6.68 13.66 24.46
CA THR A 307 -7.30 14.40 23.34
C THR A 307 -6.47 15.60 22.89
N TRP A 308 -5.60 16.13 23.74
CA TRP A 308 -4.77 17.30 23.40
C TRP A 308 -3.49 16.92 22.64
N ASN A 309 -2.85 15.82 23.05
CA ASN A 309 -1.62 15.34 22.43
C ASN A 309 -1.57 13.81 22.46
N PRO A 310 -2.37 13.14 21.62
CA PRO A 310 -2.49 11.69 21.63
C PRO A 310 -1.17 11.03 21.28
N LYS A 311 -0.73 10.10 22.11
CA LYS A 311 0.43 9.24 21.88
C LYS A 311 0.02 7.82 21.57
N ILE A 312 -1.16 7.41 22.05
CA ILE A 312 -1.71 6.08 21.88
C ILE A 312 -3.09 6.22 21.23
N PHE A 313 -3.34 5.41 20.20
CA PHE A 313 -4.63 5.26 19.56
C PHE A 313 -5.10 3.81 19.67
N VAL A 314 -6.37 3.61 20.00
CA VAL A 314 -7.02 2.31 20.05
C VAL A 314 -8.09 2.25 18.97
N ILE A 315 -7.94 1.27 18.08
CA ILE A 315 -8.81 1.05 16.94
C ILE A 315 -9.58 -0.25 17.13
N PHE A 316 -10.90 -0.19 16.94
CA PHE A 316 -11.81 -1.31 17.23
C PHE A 316 -12.28 -2.04 15.97
N ASP A 317 -12.15 -1.41 14.80
CA ASP A 317 -12.49 -1.98 13.50
C ASP A 317 -11.22 -2.10 12.66
N THR A 318 -10.89 -3.33 12.26
CA THR A 318 -9.66 -3.65 11.52
C THR A 318 -9.61 -2.98 10.16
N ASN A 319 -10.77 -2.71 9.54
CA ASN A 319 -10.85 -2.02 8.26
C ASN A 319 -10.47 -0.53 8.37
N GLN A 320 -10.28 0.02 9.57
CA GLN A 320 -9.68 1.35 9.76
C GLN A 320 -8.15 1.35 9.63
N ILE A 321 -7.54 0.18 9.39
CA ILE A 321 -6.09 0.01 9.43
C ILE A 321 -5.61 -0.64 8.14
N TYR A 322 -4.51 -0.12 7.60
CA TYR A 322 -3.74 -0.78 6.55
C TYR A 322 -2.28 -0.93 7.01
N PRO A 323 -1.73 -2.16 7.13
CA PRO A 323 -0.33 -2.36 7.46
C PRO A 323 0.53 -1.98 6.24
N GLU A 324 1.07 -0.77 6.21
CA GLU A 324 1.70 -0.23 4.99
C GLU A 324 3.20 -0.55 4.89
N TYR A 325 3.91 -0.51 6.01
CA TYR A 325 5.34 -0.80 6.06
C TYR A 325 5.69 -1.74 7.19
N LEU A 326 6.61 -2.66 6.92
CA LEU A 326 7.32 -3.47 7.91
C LEU A 326 8.75 -2.91 8.07
N ILE A 327 9.11 -2.57 9.30
CA ILE A 327 10.43 -2.02 9.64
C ILE A 327 11.19 -3.04 10.48
N GLU A 328 12.34 -3.46 9.99
CA GLU A 328 13.29 -4.32 10.71
C GLU A 328 14.42 -3.47 11.28
N PHE A 329 14.71 -3.61 12.57
CA PHE A 329 15.71 -2.81 13.28
C PHE A 329 16.41 -3.61 14.39
N CYS A 330 17.62 -3.19 14.77
CA CYS A 330 18.34 -3.72 15.95
C CYS A 330 18.07 -2.85 17.17
#